data_AF-A0A1Y2K3E9-F1
#
_entry.id   AF-A0A1Y2K3E9-F1
#
_cell.length_a   1.000
_cell.length_b   1.000
_cell.length_c   1.000
_cell.angle_alpha   90.00
_cell.angle_beta   90.00
_cell.angle_gamma   90.00
#
_symmetry.space_group_name_H-M   'P 1'
#
loop_
_entity.id
_entity.type
_entity.pdbx_description
1 polymer ?
#
loop_
_entity_poly.entity_id
_entity_poly.type
_entity_poly.pdbx_seq_one_letter_code
_entity_poly.pdbx_strand_id
1 'polypeptide(L)' 'MLAEIEAIARARGCCKVTLEVLENNHAAQSAYRKYGFAGYELRPEAGRALFWEKSL' A
#
# COMPACT_ATOMS: atom_id res chain seq x y z
N MET A 1 0.75 -12.17 9.79
CA MET A 1 -0.12 -10.99 10.04
C MET A 1 -0.60 -10.34 8.74
N LEU A 2 0.28 -9.85 7.85
CA LEU A 2 -0.18 -9.23 6.58
C LEU A 2 -0.94 -10.20 5.66
N ALA A 3 -0.51 -11.47 5.60
CA ALA A 3 -1.26 -12.51 4.87
C ALA A 3 -2.68 -12.74 5.41
N GLU A 4 -2.87 -12.59 6.72
CA GLU A 4 -4.20 -12.76 7.35
C GLU A 4 -5.12 -11.59 7.01
N ILE A 5 -4.57 -10.37 6.98
CA ILE A 5 -5.29 -9.18 6.52
C ILE A 5 -5.76 -9.37 5.07
N GLU A 6 -4.90 -9.89 4.20
CA GLU A 6 -5.26 -10.20 2.82
C GLU A 6 -6.36 -11.26 2.73
N ALA A 7 -6.29 -12.34 3.52
CA ALA A 7 -7.32 -13.37 3.57
C ALA A 7 -8.69 -12.80 3.98
N ILE A 8 -8.72 -11.96 5.02
CA ILE A 8 -9.94 -11.29 5.48
C ILE A 8 -10.48 -10.32 4.41
N ALA A 9 -9.59 -9.54 3.78
CA ALA A 9 -9.97 -8.60 2.72
C ALA A 9 -10.63 -9.33 1.53
N ARG A 10 -10.05 -10.46 1.11
CA ARG A 10 -10.63 -11.31 0.06
C ARG A 10 -11.97 -11.89 0.47
N ALA A 11 -12.09 -12.42 1.68
CA ALA A 11 -13.34 -12.97 2.21
C ALA A 11 -14.47 -11.93 2.29
N ARG A 12 -14.12 -10.65 2.49
CA ARG A 12 -15.07 -9.52 2.52
C ARG A 12 -15.35 -8.89 1.15
N GLY A 13 -14.76 -9.41 0.07
CA GLY A 13 -14.92 -8.85 -1.28
C GLY A 13 -14.23 -7.49 -1.48
N CYS A 14 -13.22 -7.16 -0.67
CA CYS A 14 -12.44 -5.94 -0.86
C CYS A 14 -11.58 -6.06 -2.13
N CYS A 15 -11.47 -4.97 -2.88
CA CYS A 15 -10.72 -4.94 -4.15
C CYS A 15 -9.23 -4.57 -4.00
N LYS A 16 -8.81 -4.04 -2.85
CA LYS A 16 -7.42 -3.69 -2.54
C LYS A 16 -7.20 -3.45 -1.04
N VAL A 17 -5.94 -3.51 -0.63
CA VAL A 17 -5.45 -3.06 0.69
C VAL A 17 -4.38 -2.01 0.45
N THR A 18 -4.48 -0.88 1.15
CA THR A 18 -3.51 0.23 1.07
C THR A 18 -2.90 0.49 2.44
N LEU A 19 -1.64 0.90 2.49
CA LEU A 19 -0.95 1.31 3.71
C LEU A 19 -0.08 2.53 3.42
N GLU A 20 0.19 3.31 4.46
CA GLU A 20 1.13 4.42 4.43
C GLU A 20 2.42 3.99 5.14
N VAL A 21 3.56 4.40 4.57
CA VAL A 21 4.88 4.11 5.15
C VAL A 21 5.78 5.31 4.93
N LEU A 22 6.51 5.70 5.98
CA LEU A 22 7.48 6.79 5.91
C LEU A 22 8.61 6.45 4.92
N GLU A 23 9.04 7.45 4.15
CA GLU A 23 10.06 7.30 3.11
C GLU A 23 11.42 6.80 3.66
N ASN A 24 11.77 7.23 4.87
CA ASN A 24 13.01 6.81 5.54
C ASN A 24 12.90 5.46 6.26
N ASN A 25 11.70 4.86 6.34
CA ASN A 25 11.51 3.56 6.98
C ASN A 25 11.76 2.39 6.01
N HIS A 26 13.02 2.24 5.61
CA HIS A 26 13.43 1.22 4.64
C HIS A 26 13.15 -0.21 5.12
N ALA A 27 13.22 -0.46 6.43
CA ALA A 27 12.91 -1.77 7.00
C ALA A 27 11.45 -2.16 6.79
N ALA A 28 10.51 -1.26 7.10
CA ALA A 28 9.08 -1.48 6.85
C ALA A 28 8.77 -1.60 5.36
N GLN A 29 9.33 -0.71 4.52
CA GLN A 29 9.16 -0.81 3.06
C GLN A 29 9.63 -2.16 2.51
N SER A 30 10.79 -2.66 2.96
CA SER A 30 11.30 -3.97 2.56
C SER A 30 10.36 -5.10 2.98
N ALA A 31 9.82 -5.04 4.21
CA ALA A 31 8.83 -6.00 4.67
C ALA A 31 7.57 -5.96 3.80
N TYR A 32 7.00 -4.79 3.52
CA TYR A 32 5.78 -4.67 2.72
C TYR A 32 5.96 -5.11 1.27
N ARG A 33 7.11 -4.81 0.63
CA ARG A 33 7.43 -5.30 -0.72
C ARG A 33 7.41 -6.82 -0.81
N LYS A 34 7.87 -7.53 0.24
CA LYS A 34 7.81 -9.01 0.29
C LYS A 34 6.38 -9.57 0.29
N TYR A 35 5.40 -8.76 0.71
CA TYR A 35 3.98 -9.10 0.68
C TYR A 35 3.23 -8.46 -0.50
N GLY A 36 3.94 -8.00 -1.54
CA GLY A 36 3.33 -7.52 -2.78
C GLY A 36 2.84 -6.07 -2.76
N PHE A 37 3.11 -5.30 -1.70
CA PHE A 37 2.83 -3.87 -1.71
C PHE A 37 3.81 -3.14 -2.64
N ALA A 38 3.28 -2.24 -3.46
CA ALA A 38 4.03 -1.37 -4.36
C ALA A 38 3.42 0.03 -4.39
N GLY A 39 4.14 0.99 -4.99
CA GLY A 39 3.58 2.32 -5.26
C GLY A 39 2.35 2.20 -6.15
N TYR A 40 1.28 2.93 -5.80
CA TYR A 40 0.04 2.89 -6.57
C TYR A 40 0.16 3.72 -7.85
N GLU A 41 -0.06 3.09 -9.00
CA GLU A 41 -0.03 3.71 -10.32
C GLU A 41 -1.41 3.50 -10.99
N LEU A 42 -2.11 4.60 -11.33
CA LEU A 42 -3.42 4.54 -11.99
C LEU A 42 -3.31 4.16 -13.47
N ARG A 43 -2.28 4.68 -14.12
CA ARG A 43 -1.86 4.41 -15.49
C ARG A 43 -0.35 4.62 -15.55
N PRO A 44 0.45 3.74 -16.17
CA PRO A 44 1.91 3.88 -16.23
C PRO A 44 2.35 5.25 -16.75
N GLU A 45 1.58 5.86 -17.64
CA GLU A 45 1.87 7.15 -18.27
C GLU A 45 1.50 8.36 -17.38
N ALA A 46 0.60 8.17 -16.42
CA ALA A 46 0.14 9.22 -15.51
C ALA A 46 1.03 9.36 -14.26
N GLY A 47 1.96 8.42 -14.05
CA GLY A 47 2.82 8.36 -12.88
C GLY A 47 2.15 7.79 -11.63
N ARG A 48 2.82 7.96 -10.49
CA ARG A 48 2.38 7.44 -9.19
C ARG A 48 1.39 8.38 -8.53
N ALA A 49 0.38 7.80 -7.88
CA ALA A 49 -0.48 8.54 -7.00
C ALA A 49 0.30 9.08 -5.80
N LEU A 50 0.02 10.32 -5.43
CA LEU A 50 0.64 11.01 -4.30
C LEU A 50 -0.29 10.98 -3.09
N PHE A 51 0.30 10.91 -1.90
CA PHE A 51 -0.41 11.07 -0.64
C PHE A 51 -0.22 12.51 -0.14
N TRP A 52 -1.30 13.22 0.16
CA TRP A 52 -1.29 14.63 0.57
C TRP A 52 -2.04 14.77 1.89
N GLU A 53 -1.47 15.55 2.82
CA GLU A 53 -2.13 15.94 4.07
C GLU A 53 -2.31 17.46 4.13
N LYS A 54 -3.33 17.92 4.86
CA LYS A 54 -3.55 19.33 5.16
C LYS A 54 -4.00 19.47 6.61
N SER A 55 -3.16 20.07 7.43
CA SER A 55 -3.56 20.49 8.78
C SER A 55 -4.58 21.62 8.70
N LEU A 56 -5.61 21.57 9.56
CA LEU A 56 -6.63 22.60 9.67
C LEU A 56 -6.23 23.66 10.69
#